data_AF-A0A3M9LKM0-F1
#
_entry.id   AF-A0A3M9LKM0-F1
#
_cell.length_a   1.000
_cell.length_b   1.000
_cell.length_c   1.000
_cell.angle_alpha   90.00
_cell.angle_beta   90.00
_cell.angle_gamma   90.00
#
_symmetry.space_group_name_H-M   'P 1'
#
loop_
_entity.id
_entity.type
_entity.pdbx_description
1 polymer ?
#
loop_
_entity_poly.entity_id
_entity_poly.type
_entity_poly.pdbx_seq_one_letter_code
_entity_poly.pdbx_strand_id
1 'polypeptide(L)' 'MPPEKGIFQIIVLIATVMIYVATVNLIFHMAGGNIPVYAPGTLIVALLGYVLGTYLYSKIYE' A
#
# COMPACT_ATOMS: atom_id res chain seq x y z
N MET A 1 -5.17 22.38 -9.30
CA MET A 1 -6.32 21.89 -8.52
C MET A 1 -5.86 20.67 -7.73
N PRO A 2 -6.19 20.57 -6.43
CA PRO A 2 -5.95 19.34 -5.68
C PRO A 2 -6.71 18.18 -6.35
N PRO A 3 -6.15 16.96 -6.37
CA PRO A 3 -6.85 15.78 -6.87
C PRO A 3 -8.10 15.53 -6.03
N GLU A 4 -9.08 14.80 -6.58
CA GLU A 4 -10.22 14.37 -5.77
C GLU A 4 -9.73 13.49 -4.60
N LYS A 5 -10.16 13.82 -3.37
CA LYS A 5 -9.73 13.14 -2.14
C LYS A 5 -9.89 11.62 -2.22
N GLY A 6 -11.01 11.14 -2.77
CA GLY A 6 -11.27 9.71 -2.97
C GLY A 6 -10.26 9.05 -3.91
N ILE A 7 -9.96 9.70 -5.05
CA ILE A 7 -8.96 9.22 -6.01
C ILE A 7 -7.58 9.15 -5.37
N PHE A 8 -7.19 10.19 -4.62
CA PHE A 8 -5.90 10.23 -3.93
C PHE A 8 -5.77 9.10 -2.89
N GLN A 9 -6.80 8.88 -2.06
CA GLN A 9 -6.83 7.80 -1.08
C GLN A 9 -6.69 6.43 -1.74
N ILE A 10 -7.39 6.20 -2.86
CA ILE A 10 -7.30 4.94 -3.62
C ILE A 10 -5.90 4.73 -4.18
N ILE A 11 -5.27 5.76 -4.73
CA ILE A 11 -3.88 5.68 -5.23
C ILE A 11 -2.92 5.30 -4.11
N VAL A 12 -3.01 5.95 -2.95
CA VAL A 12 -2.14 5.65 -1.80
C VAL A 12 -2.38 4.24 -1.27
N LEU A 13 -3.64 3.79 -1.21
CA LEU A 13 -3.99 2.42 -0.84
C LEU A 13 -3.30 1.42 -1.77
N ILE A 14 -3.51 1.55 -3.08
CA ILE A 14 -2.97 0.63 -4.09
C ILE A 14 -1.44 0.63 -4.05
N ALA A 15 -0.82 1.81 -3.98
CA ALA A 15 0.63 1.94 -3.87
C ALA A 15 1.17 1.23 -2.62
N THR A 16 0.53 1.43 -1.47
CA THR A 16 0.93 0.80 -0.20
C THR A 16 0.86 -0.72 -0.30
N VAL A 17 -0.22 -1.26 -0.88
CA VAL A 17 -0.39 -2.71 -1.08
C VAL A 17 0.66 -3.26 -2.04
N MET A 18 0.91 -2.60 -3.17
CA MET A 18 1.91 -3.05 -4.14
C MET A 18 3.31 -3.08 -3.53
N ILE A 19 3.70 -2.04 -2.80
CA ILE A 19 4.99 -1.97 -2.10
C ILE A 19 5.09 -3.12 -1.10
N TYR A 20 4.07 -3.32 -0.27
CA TYR A 20 4.04 -4.38 0.72
C TYR A 20 4.21 -5.77 0.11
N VAL A 21 3.42 -6.10 -0.93
CA VAL A 21 3.48 -7.40 -1.61
C VAL A 21 4.84 -7.60 -2.26
N ALA A 22 5.39 -6.57 -2.91
CA ALA A 22 6.72 -6.62 -3.53
C ALA A 22 7.82 -6.85 -2.48
N THR A 23 7.77 -6.15 -1.34
CA THR A 23 8.72 -6.30 -0.24
C THR A 23 8.68 -7.71 0.35
N VAL A 24 7.49 -8.25 0.63
CA VAL A 24 7.35 -9.61 1.18
C VAL A 24 7.87 -10.65 0.20
N ASN A 25 7.53 -10.54 -1.09
CA ASN A 25 8.02 -11.47 -2.10
C ASN A 25 9.54 -11.37 -2.29
N LEU A 26 10.11 -10.17 -2.24
CA LEU A 26 11.56 -9.98 -2.31
C LEU A 26 12.26 -10.64 -1.12
N ILE A 27 11.78 -10.43 0.11
CA ILE A 27 12.33 -11.05 1.32
C ILE A 27 12.25 -12.58 1.23
N PHE A 28 11.12 -13.11 0.77
CA PHE A 28 10.93 -14.55 0.64
C PHE A 28 11.84 -15.16 -0.43
N HIS A 29 11.99 -14.48 -1.56
CA HIS A 29 12.92 -14.89 -2.61
C HIS A 29 14.38 -14.91 -2.09
N MET A 30 14.79 -13.88 -1.35
CA MET A 30 16.12 -13.84 -0.71
C MET A 30 16.32 -14.94 0.33
N ALA A 31 15.24 -15.45 0.94
CA ALA A 31 15.26 -16.59 1.85
C ALA A 31 15.29 -17.96 1.13
N GLY A 32 15.40 -17.99 -0.20
CA GLY A 32 15.45 -19.22 -1.01
C GLY A 32 14.09 -19.76 -1.43
N GLY A 33 13.02 -18.98 -1.25
CA GLY A 33 11.68 -19.33 -1.70
C GLY A 33 11.49 -19.13 -3.21
N ASN A 34 10.96 -20.15 -3.90
CA ASN A 34 10.71 -20.13 -5.35
C ASN A 34 9.25 -19.91 -5.75
N ILE A 35 8.33 -19.80 -4.78
CA ILE A 35 6.89 -19.68 -5.03
C ILE A 35 6.45 -18.26 -4.65
N PRO A 36 5.68 -17.55 -5.51
CA PRO A 36 5.12 -16.25 -5.16
C PRO A 36 4.23 -16.39 -3.92
N VAL A 37 4.52 -15.58 -2.90
CA VAL A 37 3.81 -15.60 -1.61
C VAL A 37 2.63 -14.65 -1.68
N TYR A 38 1.45 -15.18 -1.37
CA TYR A 38 0.32 -14.35 -0.96
C TYR A 38 0.67 -13.72 0.38
N ALA A 39 1.00 -12.42 0.36
CA ALA A 39 1.47 -11.71 1.54
C ALA A 39 0.37 -11.65 2.62
N PRO A 40 0.57 -12.27 3.80
CA PRO A 40 -0.45 -12.34 4.83
C PRO A 40 -0.74 -10.96 5.42
N GLY A 41 -1.99 -10.64 5.72
CA GLY A 41 -2.35 -9.33 6.27
C GLY A 41 -2.47 -8.20 5.24
N THR A 42 -2.49 -8.52 3.94
CA THR A 42 -2.73 -7.55 2.86
C THR A 42 -3.97 -6.67 3.11
N LEU A 43 -5.06 -7.21 3.68
CA LEU A 43 -6.25 -6.43 4.03
C LEU A 43 -5.97 -5.34 5.07
N ILE A 44 -5.19 -5.67 6.11
CA ILE A 44 -4.82 -4.71 7.17
C ILE A 44 -3.93 -3.62 6.56
N VAL A 45 -2.96 -4.00 5.72
CA VAL A 45 -2.09 -3.06 5.02
C VAL A 45 -2.87 -2.14 4.08
N ALA A 46 -3.89 -2.66 3.38
CA ALA A 46 -4.76 -1.84 2.55
C ALA A 46 -5.53 -0.79 3.38
N LEU A 47 -6.07 -1.19 4.54
CA LEU A 47 -6.72 -0.25 5.47
C LEU A 47 -5.75 0.82 5.97
N LEU A 48 -4.52 0.43 6.31
CA LEU A 48 -3.47 1.39 6.69
C LEU A 48 -3.13 2.35 5.54
N GLY A 49 -3.05 1.85 4.30
CA GLY A 49 -2.85 2.68 3.11
C GLY A 49 -3.98 3.69 2.90
N TYR A 50 -5.23 3.31 3.16
CA TYR A 50 -6.37 4.24 3.11
C TYR A 50 -6.29 5.34 4.18
N VAL A 51 -5.98 4.96 5.43
CA VAL A 51 -5.82 5.91 6.54
C VAL A 51 -4.65 6.86 6.26
N LEU A 52 -3.53 6.32 5.76
CA LEU A 52 -2.37 7.09 5.35
C LEU A 52 -2.73 8.07 4.22
N GLY A 53 -3.46 7.62 3.21
CA GLY A 53 -3.94 8.48 2.12
C GLY A 53 -4.80 9.63 2.62
N THR A 54 -5.65 9.38 3.61
CA THR A 54 -6.48 10.42 4.26
C THR A 54 -5.62 11.44 4.99
N TYR A 55 -4.65 10.96 5.77
CA TYR A 55 -3.71 11.81 6.52
C TYR A 55 -2.86 12.67 5.58
N LEU A 56 -2.28 12.06 4.54
CA LEU A 56 -1.43 12.76 3.56
C LEU A 56 -2.24 13.79 2.77
N TYR A 57 -3.45 13.46 2.34
CA TYR A 57 -4.30 14.40 1.62
C TYR A 57 -4.58 15.64 2.48
N SER A 58 -5.00 15.44 3.73
CA SER A 58 -5.25 16.54 4.67
C SER A 58 -3.98 17.36 4.90
N LYS A 59 -2.81 16.71 5.06
CA LYS A 59 -1.56 17.44 5.32
C LYS A 59 -1.04 18.25 4.13
N ILE A 60 -1.35 17.83 2.90
CA ILE A 60 -0.79 18.42 1.68
C ILE A 60 -1.75 19.45 1.05
N TYR A 61 -3.06 19.23 1.14
CA TYR A 61 -4.06 19.98 0.39
C TYR A 61 -5.11 20.70 1.25
N GLU A 62 -5.21 20.40 2.55
CA GLU A 62 -6.07 21.11 3.52
C GLU A 62 -5.20 21.99 4.44
#